data_AF-A0A7Y7WNH4-F1
#
_entry.id   AF-A0A7Y7WNH4-F1
#
_cell.length_a   1.000
_cell.length_b   1.000
_cell.length_c   1.000
_cell.angle_alpha   90.00
_cell.angle_beta   90.00
_cell.angle_gamma   90.00
#
_symmetry.space_group_name_H-M   'P 1'
#
loop_
_entity.id
_entity.type
_entity.pdbx_description
1 polymer ?
#
loop_
_entity_poly.entity_id
_entity_poly.type
_entity_poly.pdbx_seq_one_letter_code
_entity_poly.pdbx_strand_id
1 'polypeptide(L)'
;MENWQDNQLHQLMSEKEEQAIFNAVFNLAMQIGFTYVSFRMTTLLGSHQTNSTSFNNYPSEWNRCYQRNNYQTIDPLVFHCHRSVFPILWSPEVFQSTPTLWRDMQEHGLRQGCSQSVHDVRGIVSTLSLARNSVPITTDEFYSKAGQVLWLCNWLHSALADKLLPTPRSDNSYPLSPREAEIMKWTAEGKTASEIADILHLTTRTVGFHMSTIMRKFGVNNKASAVLCAAKSGLLF
;
A
#
# COMPACT_ATOMS: atom_id res chain seq x y z
N MET A 1 12.67 1.95 24.10
CA MET A 1 11.40 2.43 23.51
C MET A 1 10.81 3.41 24.50
N GLU A 2 10.72 4.70 24.14
CA GLU A 2 9.73 5.55 24.82
C GLU A 2 8.37 4.98 24.43
N ASN A 3 7.77 4.24 25.36
CA ASN A 3 6.56 3.47 25.09
C ASN A 3 5.40 4.44 24.95
N TRP A 4 4.81 4.52 23.76
CA TRP A 4 3.44 5.03 23.62
C TRP A 4 2.56 4.28 24.61
N GLN A 5 1.71 4.99 25.33
CA GLN A 5 0.91 4.37 26.39
C GLN A 5 -0.15 3.46 25.76
N ASP A 6 -0.42 2.30 26.37
CA ASP A 6 -1.43 1.34 25.88
C ASP A 6 -2.79 2.01 25.60
N ASN A 7 -3.18 2.98 26.45
CA ASN A 7 -4.42 3.74 26.28
C ASN A 7 -4.45 4.55 24.97
N GLN A 8 -3.32 5.12 24.53
CA GLN A 8 -3.24 5.86 23.27
C GLN A 8 -3.43 4.92 22.07
N LEU A 9 -2.86 3.72 22.13
CA LEU A 9 -3.01 2.70 21.10
C LEU A 9 -4.46 2.20 21.04
N HIS A 10 -5.10 1.95 22.20
CA HIS A 10 -6.50 1.55 22.25
C HIS A 10 -7.44 2.61 21.68
N GLN A 11 -7.23 3.88 22.02
CA GLN A 11 -8.01 4.98 21.46
C GLN A 11 -7.83 5.04 19.94
N LEU A 12 -6.59 5.00 19.46
CA LEU A 12 -6.25 5.00 18.04
C LEU A 12 -7.03 3.90 17.29
N MET A 13 -7.00 2.67 17.80
CA MET A 13 -7.68 1.52 17.20
C MET A 13 -9.21 1.59 17.20
N SER A 14 -9.80 2.48 18.02
CA SER A 14 -11.26 2.66 18.11
C SER A 14 -11.83 3.68 17.12
N GLU A 15 -10.96 4.53 16.54
CA GLU A 15 -11.39 5.62 15.66
C GLU A 15 -11.99 5.11 14.35
N LYS A 16 -13.10 5.73 13.94
CA LYS A 16 -13.83 5.35 12.73
C LYS A 16 -13.76 6.37 11.61
N GLU A 17 -13.58 7.64 11.93
CA GLU A 17 -13.48 8.72 10.95
C GLU A 17 -12.07 8.75 10.34
N GLU A 18 -11.97 8.89 9.02
CA GLU A 18 -10.70 8.88 8.29
C GLU A 18 -9.75 10.01 8.73
N GLN A 19 -10.29 11.22 8.92
CA GLN A 19 -9.51 12.36 9.36
C GLN A 19 -9.06 12.20 10.82
N ALA A 20 -9.91 11.66 11.70
CA ALA A 20 -9.54 11.38 13.09
C ALA A 20 -8.43 10.33 13.18
N ILE A 21 -8.51 9.27 12.37
CA ILE A 21 -7.46 8.23 12.22
C ILE A 21 -6.12 8.86 11.84
N PHE A 22 -6.11 9.73 10.81
CA PHE A 22 -4.90 10.43 10.40
C PHE A 22 -4.36 11.38 11.48
N ASN A 23 -5.24 12.16 12.12
CA ASN A 23 -4.86 13.12 13.16
C ASN A 23 -4.23 12.43 14.38
N ALA A 24 -4.71 11.24 14.74
CA ALA A 24 -4.16 10.48 15.84
C ALA A 24 -2.73 9.97 15.53
N VAL A 25 -2.45 9.54 14.30
CA VAL A 25 -1.08 9.22 13.86
C VAL A 25 -0.20 10.46 13.79
N PHE A 26 -0.74 11.60 13.34
CA PHE A 26 -0.03 12.87 13.39
C PHE A 26 0.41 13.22 14.82
N ASN A 27 -0.47 13.06 15.82
CA ASN A 27 -0.12 13.30 17.23
C ASN A 27 0.99 12.36 17.73
N LEU A 28 0.99 11.09 17.32
CA LEU A 28 2.07 10.15 17.66
C LEU A 28 3.38 10.51 16.97
N ALA A 29 3.33 10.94 15.69
CA ALA A 29 4.50 11.41 14.94
C ALA A 29 5.14 12.66 15.58
N MET A 30 4.31 13.58 16.10
CA MET A 30 4.77 14.74 16.87
C MET A 30 5.53 14.33 18.13
N GLN A 31 5.05 13.33 18.87
CA GLN A 31 5.72 12.82 20.08
C GLN A 31 7.10 12.21 19.75
N ILE A 32 7.25 11.58 18.58
CA ILE A 32 8.54 11.07 18.10
C ILE A 32 9.31 12.11 17.27
N GLY A 33 8.99 13.40 17.38
CA GLY A 33 9.83 14.51 16.90
C GLY A 33 9.67 14.88 15.42
N PHE A 34 8.56 14.52 14.77
CA PHE A 34 8.24 14.92 13.40
C PHE A 34 7.06 15.88 13.37
N THR A 35 7.23 17.02 12.70
CA THR A 35 6.20 18.08 12.63
C THR A 35 5.31 17.99 11.40
N TYR A 36 5.77 17.25 10.39
CA TYR A 36 5.08 17.07 9.13
C TYR A 36 4.85 15.59 8.87
N VAL A 37 3.64 15.26 8.43
CA VAL A 37 3.18 13.91 8.16
C VAL A 37 2.39 13.93 6.86
N SER A 38 2.70 13.00 5.97
CA SER A 38 1.87 12.67 4.83
C SER A 38 1.63 11.18 4.75
N PHE A 39 0.39 10.79 4.53
CA PHE A 39 0.01 9.43 4.21
C PHE A 39 -0.63 9.40 2.83
N ARG A 40 -0.14 8.56 1.93
CA ARG A 40 -0.70 8.38 0.58
C ARG A 40 -0.98 6.90 0.34
N MET A 41 -2.11 6.61 -0.28
CA MET A 41 -2.43 5.27 -0.80
C MET A 41 -2.58 5.35 -2.30
N THR A 42 -1.96 4.42 -3.02
CA THR A 42 -2.01 4.34 -4.48
C THR A 42 -2.37 2.91 -4.89
N THR A 43 -3.36 2.75 -5.76
CA THR A 43 -3.66 1.44 -6.37
C THR A 43 -2.82 1.26 -7.63
N LEU A 44 -1.92 0.28 -7.65
CA LEU A 44 -1.05 -0.01 -8.80
C LEU A 44 -1.66 -1.01 -9.79
N LEU A 45 -2.71 -1.74 -9.40
CA LEU A 45 -3.35 -2.76 -10.23
C LEU A 45 -4.79 -2.37 -10.60
N GLY A 46 -5.01 -1.83 -11.81
CA GLY A 46 -6.34 -1.47 -12.32
C GLY A 46 -6.32 -0.97 -13.76
N SER A 47 -7.47 -1.02 -14.47
CA SER A 47 -7.53 -0.82 -15.92
C SER A 47 -7.54 0.64 -16.40
N HIS A 48 -7.86 1.65 -15.58
CA HIS A 48 -8.07 3.00 -16.14
C HIS A 48 -7.63 4.25 -15.37
N GLN A 49 -7.05 4.19 -14.18
CA GLN A 49 -6.35 5.34 -13.56
C GLN A 49 -5.66 4.89 -12.27
N THR A 50 -4.44 5.38 -12.01
CA THR A 50 -3.84 5.31 -10.68
C THR A 50 -4.63 6.22 -9.76
N ASN A 51 -5.61 5.65 -9.07
CA ASN A 51 -6.32 6.36 -8.02
C ASN A 51 -5.39 6.48 -6.81
N SER A 52 -5.21 7.71 -6.34
CA SER A 52 -4.48 7.97 -5.11
C SER A 52 -5.31 8.80 -4.16
N THR A 53 -5.28 8.42 -2.89
CA THR A 53 -5.88 9.18 -1.80
C THR A 53 -4.77 9.61 -0.87
N SER A 54 -4.77 10.87 -0.43
CA SER A 54 -3.73 11.41 0.42
C SER A 54 -4.28 12.24 1.56
N PHE A 55 -3.58 12.14 2.70
CA PHE A 55 -3.77 12.93 3.90
C PHE A 55 -2.42 13.57 4.23
N ASN A 56 -2.38 14.85 4.56
CA ASN A 56 -1.14 15.49 5.01
C ASN A 56 -1.44 16.77 5.80
N ASN A 57 -0.46 17.19 6.60
CA ASN A 57 -0.45 18.48 7.28
C ASN A 57 0.63 19.43 6.71
N TYR A 58 1.08 19.20 5.47
CA TYR A 58 2.11 20.04 4.86
C TYR A 58 1.57 21.46 4.61
N PRO A 59 2.46 22.47 4.49
CA PRO A 59 2.04 23.82 4.15
C PRO A 59 1.17 23.87 2.89
N SER A 60 0.13 24.70 2.91
CA SER A 60 -0.83 24.78 1.80
C SER A 60 -0.17 25.20 0.48
N GLU A 61 0.84 26.06 0.60
CA GLU A 61 1.72 26.56 -0.46
C GLU A 61 2.53 25.43 -1.07
N TRP A 62 3.06 24.53 -0.24
CA TRP A 62 3.76 23.33 -0.70
C TRP A 62 2.83 22.41 -1.48
N ASN A 63 1.63 22.13 -0.95
CA ASN A 63 0.66 21.28 -1.64
C ASN A 63 0.30 21.82 -3.03
N ARG A 64 0.11 23.15 -3.13
CA ARG A 64 -0.14 23.83 -4.41
C ARG A 64 1.08 23.75 -5.34
N CYS A 65 2.29 23.94 -4.82
CA CYS A 65 3.54 23.84 -5.57
C CYS A 65 3.73 22.42 -6.14
N TYR A 66 3.55 21.39 -5.31
CA TYR A 66 3.68 19.99 -5.69
C TYR A 66 2.70 19.60 -6.81
N GLN A 67 1.44 20.04 -6.68
CA GLN A 67 0.42 19.82 -7.70
C GLN A 67 0.73 20.59 -9.01
N ARG A 68 1.08 21.88 -8.92
CA ARG A 68 1.35 22.74 -10.09
C ARG A 68 2.50 22.21 -10.94
N ASN A 69 3.55 21.72 -10.30
CA ASN A 69 4.73 21.18 -10.98
C ASN A 69 4.62 19.68 -11.29
N ASN A 70 3.47 19.06 -11.02
CA ASN A 70 3.21 17.65 -11.29
C ASN A 70 4.26 16.71 -10.66
N TYR A 71 4.74 17.05 -9.47
CA TYR A 71 5.88 16.37 -8.86
C TYR A 71 5.61 14.89 -8.58
N GLN A 72 4.35 14.46 -8.45
CA GLN A 72 4.03 13.04 -8.25
C GLN A 72 4.59 12.11 -9.34
N THR A 73 4.83 12.59 -10.56
CA THR A 73 5.34 11.75 -11.66
C THR A 73 6.86 11.65 -11.69
N ILE A 74 7.56 12.50 -10.94
CA ILE A 74 9.02 12.52 -10.89
C ILE A 74 9.58 12.29 -9.47
N ASP A 75 8.72 12.28 -8.45
CA ASP A 75 9.10 12.16 -7.04
C ASP A 75 9.82 10.82 -6.74
N PRO A 76 11.13 10.85 -6.40
CA PRO A 76 11.89 9.63 -6.15
C PRO A 76 11.39 8.87 -4.93
N LEU A 77 10.76 9.53 -3.95
CA LEU A 77 10.18 8.87 -2.79
C LEU A 77 8.98 8.02 -3.22
N VAL A 78 8.15 8.51 -4.13
CA VAL A 78 7.02 7.77 -4.69
C VAL A 78 7.54 6.55 -5.46
N PHE A 79 8.55 6.73 -6.31
CA PHE A 79 9.15 5.64 -7.06
C PHE A 79 9.74 4.55 -6.17
N HIS A 80 10.49 4.94 -5.12
CA HIS A 80 11.05 4.00 -4.16
C HIS A 80 9.95 3.24 -3.42
N CYS A 81 8.99 3.97 -2.83
CA CYS A 81 7.92 3.39 -2.03
C CYS A 81 6.98 2.50 -2.84
N HIS A 82 6.84 2.69 -4.16
CA HIS A 82 6.09 1.79 -5.04
C HIS A 82 6.80 0.45 -5.30
N ARG A 83 8.11 0.34 -5.06
CA ARG A 83 8.94 -0.81 -5.46
C ARG A 83 9.61 -1.52 -4.29
N SER A 84 9.65 -0.89 -3.13
CA SER A 84 10.31 -1.39 -1.94
C SER A 84 9.44 -1.16 -0.72
N VAL A 85 9.58 -2.04 0.28
CA VAL A 85 9.04 -1.88 1.65
C VAL A 85 10.12 -1.43 2.64
N PHE A 86 11.37 -1.27 2.19
CA PHE A 86 12.43 -0.73 3.03
C PHE A 86 12.25 0.79 3.20
N PRO A 87 12.42 1.32 4.42
CA PRO A 87 12.34 2.76 4.64
C PRO A 87 13.46 3.49 3.90
N ILE A 88 13.18 4.71 3.45
CA ILE A 88 14.13 5.59 2.78
C ILE A 88 14.31 6.88 3.58
N LEU A 89 15.57 7.25 3.82
CA LEU A 89 15.94 8.53 4.42
C LEU A 89 16.08 9.58 3.30
N TRP A 90 15.49 10.75 3.50
CA TRP A 90 15.58 11.84 2.53
C TRP A 90 16.98 12.42 2.54
N SER A 91 17.60 12.51 1.37
CA SER A 91 18.96 13.00 1.21
C SER A 91 19.15 13.60 -0.19
N PRO A 92 20.09 14.55 -0.38
CA PRO A 92 20.37 15.12 -1.70
C PRO A 92 20.65 14.06 -2.77
N GLU A 93 21.26 12.94 -2.40
CA GLU A 93 21.59 11.81 -3.27
C GLU A 93 20.31 11.15 -3.82
N VAL A 94 19.28 10.98 -3.00
CA VAL A 94 17.98 10.43 -3.42
C VAL A 94 17.30 11.33 -4.46
N PHE A 95 17.50 12.65 -4.35
CA PHE A 95 16.91 13.64 -5.25
C PHE A 95 17.86 14.11 -6.36
N GLN A 96 18.97 13.40 -6.62
CA GLN A 96 19.96 13.81 -7.63
C GLN A 96 19.34 14.01 -9.02
N SER A 97 18.35 13.17 -9.39
CA SER A 97 17.63 13.27 -10.67
C SER A 97 16.51 14.33 -10.67
N THR A 98 16.15 14.87 -9.51
CA THR A 98 15.08 15.86 -9.32
C THR A 98 15.50 17.00 -8.37
N PRO A 99 16.56 17.76 -8.70
CA PRO A 99 17.12 18.76 -7.79
C PRO A 99 16.18 19.94 -7.52
N THR A 100 15.29 20.28 -8.47
CA THR A 100 14.28 21.33 -8.27
C THR A 100 13.24 20.91 -7.23
N LEU A 101 12.77 19.67 -7.27
CA LEU A 101 11.87 19.12 -6.25
C LEU A 101 12.51 19.20 -4.86
N TRP A 102 13.77 18.79 -4.75
CA TRP A 102 14.51 18.89 -3.48
C TRP A 102 14.57 20.32 -2.97
N ARG A 103 14.96 21.28 -3.81
CA ARG A 103 15.03 22.70 -3.43
C ARG A 103 13.67 23.21 -2.93
N ASP A 104 12.61 22.94 -3.67
CA ASP A 104 11.26 23.41 -3.30
C ASP A 104 10.80 22.79 -1.98
N MET A 105 11.10 21.52 -1.71
CA MET A 105 10.83 20.89 -0.40
C MET A 105 11.56 21.63 0.73
N GLN A 106 12.84 21.95 0.54
CA GLN A 106 13.64 22.65 1.55
C GLN A 106 13.14 24.07 1.83
N GLU A 107 12.72 24.80 0.79
CA GLU A 107 12.16 26.15 0.87
C GLU A 107 10.84 26.18 1.65
N HIS A 108 10.05 25.10 1.58
CA HIS A 108 8.78 24.96 2.31
C HIS A 108 8.93 24.26 3.67
N GLY A 109 10.15 24.06 4.17
CA GLY A 109 10.40 23.52 5.50
C GLY A 109 10.35 21.99 5.62
N LEU A 110 10.19 21.26 4.51
CA LEU A 110 10.25 19.80 4.44
C LEU A 110 11.70 19.34 4.28
N ARG A 111 12.52 19.61 5.31
CA ARG A 111 13.99 19.56 5.18
C ARG A 111 14.58 18.19 5.47
N GLN A 112 14.12 17.59 6.55
CA GLN A 112 14.63 16.33 7.10
C GLN A 112 13.47 15.37 7.19
N GLY A 113 13.56 14.19 6.60
CA GLY A 113 12.44 13.25 6.62
C GLY A 113 12.83 11.84 6.26
N CYS A 114 11.88 10.93 6.50
CA CYS A 114 11.95 9.56 6.03
C CYS A 114 10.58 9.12 5.52
N SER A 115 10.59 8.14 4.63
CA SER A 115 9.38 7.54 4.09
C SER A 115 9.41 6.03 4.29
N GLN A 116 8.28 5.48 4.71
CA GLN A 116 8.02 4.06 4.90
C GLN A 116 6.83 3.67 4.04
N SER A 117 6.87 2.48 3.46
CA SER A 117 5.79 1.95 2.62
C SER A 117 5.24 0.62 3.14
N VAL A 118 4.01 0.31 2.75
CA VAL A 118 3.34 -0.97 2.95
C VAL A 118 2.69 -1.38 1.64
N HIS A 119 2.88 -2.63 1.23
CA HIS A 119 2.29 -3.21 0.03
C HIS A 119 1.35 -4.33 0.45
N ASP A 120 0.15 -4.37 -0.12
CA ASP A 120 -0.80 -5.46 0.12
C ASP A 120 -1.07 -6.31 -1.11
N VAL A 121 -1.76 -7.44 -0.90
CA VAL A 121 -2.13 -8.40 -1.94
C VAL A 121 -3.08 -7.82 -3.00
N ARG A 122 -3.78 -6.73 -2.68
CA ARG A 122 -4.69 -6.05 -3.62
C ARG A 122 -3.92 -5.19 -4.62
N GLY A 123 -2.62 -4.97 -4.39
CA GLY A 123 -1.78 -4.05 -5.14
C GLY A 123 -1.93 -2.60 -4.69
N ILE A 124 -2.38 -2.38 -3.45
CA ILE A 124 -2.38 -1.06 -2.82
C ILE A 124 -1.00 -0.84 -2.21
N VAL A 125 -0.41 0.31 -2.54
CA VAL A 125 0.81 0.81 -1.90
C VAL A 125 0.45 2.00 -1.04
N SER A 126 0.68 1.86 0.26
CA SER A 126 0.61 2.96 1.22
C SER A 126 2.00 3.50 1.49
N THR A 127 2.13 4.81 1.61
CA THR A 127 3.37 5.52 1.94
C THR A 127 3.11 6.48 3.09
N LEU A 128 3.82 6.31 4.19
CA LEU A 128 3.91 7.27 5.29
C LEU A 128 5.23 8.03 5.17
N SER A 129 5.13 9.35 5.06
CA SER A 129 6.26 10.27 5.03
C SER A 129 6.23 11.14 6.28
N LEU A 130 7.32 11.11 7.05
CA LEU A 130 7.49 11.93 8.25
C LEU A 130 8.61 12.92 8.00
N ALA A 131 8.40 14.19 8.35
CA ALA A 131 9.39 15.24 8.14
C ALA A 131 9.41 16.30 9.25
N ARG A 132 10.52 17.02 9.32
CA ARG A 132 10.74 18.17 10.20
C ARG A 132 11.68 19.18 9.54
N ASN A 133 11.68 20.41 10.04
CA ASN A 133 12.41 21.52 9.41
C ASN A 133 13.89 21.59 9.82
N SER A 134 14.25 21.25 11.06
CA SER A 134 15.56 21.66 11.62
C SER A 134 16.53 20.50 11.81
N VAL A 135 16.26 19.63 12.80
CA VAL A 135 17.25 18.66 13.28
C VAL A 135 17.47 17.56 12.24
N PRO A 136 18.70 17.31 11.75
CA PRO A 136 18.97 16.16 10.88
C PRO A 136 18.57 14.85 11.56
N ILE A 137 18.04 13.89 10.81
CA ILE A 137 17.73 12.56 11.35
C ILE A 137 19.03 11.77 11.33
N THR A 138 19.58 11.47 12.50
CA THR A 138 20.80 10.65 12.57
C THR A 138 20.49 9.20 12.23
N THR A 139 21.51 8.44 11.85
CA THR A 139 21.38 7.00 11.60
C THR A 139 20.85 6.27 12.85
N ASP A 140 21.32 6.63 14.03
CA ASP A 140 20.85 6.06 15.31
C ASP A 140 19.38 6.38 15.56
N GLU A 141 18.96 7.62 15.31
CA GLU A 141 17.55 8.03 15.43
C GLU A 141 16.68 7.23 14.45
N PHE A 142 17.09 7.16 13.18
CA PHE A 142 16.38 6.42 12.14
C PHE A 142 16.16 4.95 12.51
N TYR A 143 17.20 4.25 12.99
CA TYR A 143 17.07 2.87 13.44
C TYR A 143 16.23 2.73 14.71
N SER A 144 16.44 3.61 15.69
CA SER A 144 15.70 3.58 16.97
C SER A 144 14.19 3.76 16.79
N LYS A 145 13.77 4.53 15.79
CA LYS A 145 12.36 4.84 15.48
C LYS A 145 11.77 3.97 14.37
N ALA A 146 12.56 3.14 13.68
CA ALA A 146 12.10 2.36 12.54
C ALA A 146 10.87 1.50 12.86
N GLY A 147 10.85 0.85 14.03
CA GLY A 147 9.70 0.04 14.48
C GLY A 147 8.43 0.87 14.68
N GLN A 148 8.55 2.08 15.23
CA GLN A 148 7.43 3.01 15.43
C GLN A 148 6.87 3.49 14.10
N VAL A 149 7.73 3.92 13.17
CA VAL A 149 7.31 4.40 11.84
C VAL A 149 6.68 3.28 11.01
N LEU A 150 7.27 2.08 11.04
CA LEU A 150 6.72 0.89 10.40
C LEU A 150 5.33 0.56 10.94
N TRP A 151 5.18 0.56 12.27
CA TRP A 151 3.90 0.27 12.91
C TRP A 151 2.83 1.30 12.53
N LEU A 152 3.14 2.61 12.60
CA LEU A 152 2.21 3.67 12.19
C LEU A 152 1.77 3.53 10.72
N CYS A 153 2.71 3.21 9.83
CA CYS A 153 2.41 3.03 8.42
C CYS A 153 1.48 1.82 8.17
N ASN A 154 1.77 0.68 8.82
CA ASN A 154 0.94 -0.53 8.73
C ASN A 154 -0.45 -0.31 9.32
N TRP A 155 -0.52 0.37 10.46
CA TRP A 155 -1.79 0.66 11.11
C TRP A 155 -2.66 1.58 10.25
N LEU A 156 -2.12 2.69 9.71
CA LEU A 156 -2.85 3.57 8.79
C LEU A 156 -3.33 2.82 7.55
N HIS A 157 -2.47 2.00 6.95
CA HIS A 157 -2.83 1.16 5.82
C HIS A 157 -4.04 0.28 6.18
N SER A 158 -3.94 -0.49 7.27
CA SER A 158 -5.03 -1.39 7.69
C SER A 158 -6.32 -0.65 8.02
N ALA A 159 -6.24 0.51 8.69
CA ALA A 159 -7.42 1.26 9.15
C ALA A 159 -8.16 1.98 8.00
N LEU A 160 -7.43 2.38 6.95
CA LEU A 160 -7.96 3.20 5.86
C LEU A 160 -8.18 2.44 4.56
N ALA A 161 -7.33 1.46 4.22
CA ALA A 161 -7.39 0.79 2.92
C ALA A 161 -8.73 0.07 2.71
N ASP A 162 -9.25 -0.61 3.74
CA ASP A 162 -10.55 -1.30 3.64
C ASP A 162 -11.73 -0.35 3.50
N LYS A 163 -11.62 0.87 4.03
CA LYS A 163 -12.68 1.88 3.96
C LYS A 163 -12.68 2.63 2.64
N LEU A 164 -11.50 3.04 2.19
CA LEU A 164 -11.32 3.92 1.04
C LEU A 164 -11.18 3.17 -0.29
N LEU A 165 -10.60 1.98 -0.24
CA LEU A 165 -10.36 1.14 -1.39
C LEU A 165 -11.00 -0.23 -1.15
N PRO A 166 -12.33 -0.27 -0.90
CA PRO A 166 -13.00 -1.52 -0.64
C PRO A 166 -12.83 -2.41 -1.86
N THR A 167 -12.24 -3.58 -1.66
CA THR A 167 -12.43 -4.66 -2.62
C THR A 167 -13.90 -5.02 -2.64
N PRO A 168 -14.47 -5.42 -3.79
CA PRO A 168 -15.76 -6.07 -3.80
C PRO A 168 -15.69 -7.17 -2.74
N ARG A 169 -16.48 -7.04 -1.67
CA ARG A 169 -16.60 -8.09 -0.67
C ARG A 169 -17.09 -9.31 -1.42
N SER A 170 -16.22 -10.27 -1.70
CA SER A 170 -16.67 -11.65 -1.68
C SER A 170 -17.02 -11.86 -0.22
N ASP A 171 -18.31 -11.84 0.10
CA ASP A 171 -18.80 -12.28 1.41
C ASP A 171 -17.99 -13.48 1.88
N ASN A 172 -17.60 -13.42 3.15
CA ASN A 172 -16.65 -14.22 3.92
C ASN A 172 -16.77 -15.76 3.75
N SER A 173 -16.67 -16.22 2.52
CA SER A 173 -16.69 -17.59 2.07
C SER A 173 -15.52 -17.70 1.12
N TYR A 174 -14.59 -18.62 1.39
CA TYR A 174 -13.61 -19.01 0.40
C TYR A 174 -14.38 -19.32 -0.89
N PRO A 175 -14.28 -18.49 -1.96
CA PRO A 175 -15.20 -18.62 -3.07
C PRO A 175 -14.93 -19.93 -3.83
N LEU A 176 -13.73 -20.50 -3.66
CA LEU A 176 -13.32 -21.73 -4.31
C LEU A 176 -13.47 -22.92 -3.36
N SER A 177 -14.15 -23.96 -3.85
CA SER A 177 -14.05 -25.31 -3.30
C SER A 177 -12.61 -25.83 -3.42
N PRO A 178 -12.20 -26.84 -2.63
CA PRO A 178 -10.86 -27.41 -2.73
C PRO A 178 -10.46 -27.81 -4.15
N ARG A 179 -11.41 -28.37 -4.92
CA ARG A 179 -11.17 -28.77 -6.31
C ARG A 179 -10.99 -27.57 -7.26
N GLU A 180 -11.76 -26.51 -7.05
CA GLU A 180 -11.61 -25.28 -7.82
C GLU A 180 -10.28 -24.58 -7.51
N ALA A 181 -9.81 -24.63 -6.27
CA ALA A 181 -8.51 -24.10 -5.87
C ALA A 181 -7.35 -24.87 -6.53
N GLU A 182 -7.40 -26.22 -6.55
CA GLU A 182 -6.41 -27.04 -7.26
C GLU A 182 -6.35 -26.72 -8.76
N ILE A 183 -7.50 -26.62 -9.41
CA ILE A 183 -7.58 -26.28 -10.84
C ILE A 183 -7.04 -24.86 -11.08
N MET A 184 -7.37 -23.91 -10.20
CA MET A 184 -6.89 -22.53 -10.30
C MET A 184 -5.38 -22.45 -10.11
N LYS A 185 -4.80 -23.21 -9.17
CA LYS A 185 -3.35 -23.28 -8.95
C LYS A 185 -2.60 -23.69 -10.22
N TRP A 186 -2.98 -24.81 -10.83
CA TRP A 186 -2.35 -25.26 -12.08
C TRP A 186 -2.61 -24.33 -13.26
N THR A 187 -3.79 -23.70 -13.30
CA THR A 187 -4.09 -22.66 -14.30
C THR A 187 -3.16 -21.45 -14.15
N ALA A 188 -2.88 -21.03 -12.91
CA ALA A 188 -1.96 -19.93 -12.62
C ALA A 188 -0.50 -20.26 -12.96
N GLU A 189 -0.11 -21.54 -12.88
CA GLU A 189 1.19 -22.06 -13.36
C GLU A 189 1.26 -22.20 -14.90
N GLY A 190 0.18 -21.84 -15.62
CA GLY A 190 0.14 -21.83 -17.08
C GLY A 190 -0.21 -23.17 -17.73
N LYS A 191 -0.71 -24.15 -16.96
CA LYS A 191 -1.14 -25.45 -17.51
C LYS A 191 -2.41 -25.34 -18.34
N THR A 192 -2.46 -26.11 -19.42
CA THR A 192 -3.64 -26.28 -20.26
C THR A 192 -4.68 -27.17 -19.59
N ALA A 193 -5.94 -27.10 -20.04
CA ALA A 193 -7.01 -27.90 -19.44
C ALA A 193 -6.79 -29.42 -19.57
N SER A 194 -6.08 -29.87 -20.61
CA SER A 194 -5.68 -31.28 -20.77
C SER A 194 -4.59 -31.67 -19.79
N GLU A 195 -3.54 -30.85 -19.63
CA GLU A 195 -2.48 -31.13 -18.65
C GLU A 195 -3.03 -31.15 -17.22
N ILE A 196 -3.94 -30.22 -16.88
CA ILE A 196 -4.61 -30.21 -15.57
C ILE A 196 -5.45 -31.47 -15.37
N ALA A 197 -6.13 -31.93 -16.43
CA ALA A 197 -6.93 -33.15 -16.39
C ALA A 197 -6.04 -34.36 -16.11
N ASP A 198 -4.88 -34.45 -16.76
CA ASP A 198 -3.91 -35.53 -16.53
C ASP A 198 -3.35 -35.48 -15.09
N ILE A 199 -2.98 -34.29 -14.60
CA ILE A 199 -2.41 -34.10 -13.26
C ILE A 199 -3.42 -34.45 -12.15
N LEU A 200 -4.68 -34.04 -12.30
CA LEU A 200 -5.71 -34.22 -11.27
C LEU A 200 -6.55 -35.49 -11.46
N HIS A 201 -6.21 -36.33 -12.44
CA HIS A 201 -7.00 -37.51 -12.84
C HIS A 201 -8.47 -37.19 -13.13
N LEU A 202 -8.71 -36.14 -13.92
CA LEU A 202 -10.02 -35.67 -14.35
C LEU A 202 -10.15 -35.76 -15.88
N THR A 203 -11.32 -35.41 -16.41
CA THR A 203 -11.46 -35.14 -17.85
C THR A 203 -11.26 -33.65 -18.13
N THR A 204 -10.77 -33.33 -19.34
CA THR A 204 -10.68 -31.93 -19.83
C THR A 204 -12.01 -31.19 -19.72
N ARG A 205 -13.14 -31.90 -19.91
CA ARG A 205 -14.49 -31.36 -19.75
C ARG A 205 -14.79 -30.97 -18.30
N THR A 206 -14.40 -31.81 -17.33
CA THR A 206 -14.58 -31.53 -15.90
C THR A 206 -13.75 -30.32 -15.48
N VAL A 207 -12.50 -30.21 -15.95
CA VAL A 207 -11.66 -29.02 -15.72
C VAL A 207 -12.32 -27.76 -16.29
N GLY A 208 -12.85 -27.84 -17.53
CA GLY A 208 -13.59 -26.75 -18.16
C GLY A 208 -14.83 -26.32 -17.36
N PHE A 209 -15.58 -27.26 -16.79
CA PHE A 209 -16.74 -26.96 -15.95
C PHE A 209 -16.39 -26.19 -14.67
N HIS A 210 -15.36 -26.65 -13.94
CA HIS A 210 -14.88 -25.93 -12.76
C HIS A 210 -14.37 -24.55 -13.12
N MET A 211 -13.60 -24.41 -14.21
CA MET A 211 -13.12 -23.11 -14.67
C MET A 211 -14.27 -22.14 -14.99
N SER A 212 -15.33 -22.60 -15.67
CA SER A 212 -16.52 -21.77 -15.91
C SER A 212 -17.21 -21.35 -14.62
N THR A 213 -17.26 -22.23 -13.62
CA THR A 213 -17.82 -21.89 -12.30
C THR A 213 -16.96 -20.86 -11.57
N ILE A 214 -15.64 -21.00 -11.61
CA ILE A 214 -14.72 -20.03 -11.00
C ILE A 214 -14.84 -18.66 -11.65
N MET A 215 -14.86 -18.60 -12.99
CA MET A 215 -15.06 -17.36 -13.73
C MET A 215 -16.37 -16.67 -13.34
N ARG A 216 -17.47 -17.43 -13.20
CA ARG A 216 -18.76 -16.92 -12.72
C ARG A 216 -18.67 -16.38 -11.28
N LYS A 217 -18.00 -17.11 -10.38
CA LYS A 217 -17.82 -16.69 -8.97
C LYS A 217 -17.01 -15.40 -8.84
N PHE A 218 -16.01 -15.21 -9.70
CA PHE A 218 -15.21 -13.98 -9.73
C PHE A 218 -15.82 -12.86 -10.59
N GLY A 219 -16.92 -13.11 -11.31
CA GLY A 219 -17.54 -12.13 -12.20
C GLY A 219 -16.68 -11.74 -13.40
N VAL A 220 -15.87 -12.68 -13.92
CA VAL A 220 -14.94 -12.45 -15.04
C VAL A 220 -15.25 -13.39 -16.20
N ASN A 221 -14.79 -13.01 -17.40
CA ASN A 221 -15.13 -13.72 -18.65
C ASN A 221 -13.97 -14.54 -19.25
N ASN A 222 -12.78 -14.52 -18.63
CA ASN A 222 -11.63 -15.26 -19.13
C ASN A 222 -10.75 -15.77 -17.98
N LYS A 223 -9.94 -16.80 -18.28
CA LYS A 223 -9.09 -17.50 -17.30
C LYS A 223 -7.99 -16.59 -16.74
N ALA A 224 -7.41 -15.71 -17.55
CA ALA A 224 -6.35 -14.81 -17.10
C ALA A 224 -6.87 -13.80 -16.07
N SER A 225 -8.05 -13.23 -16.29
CA SER A 225 -8.74 -12.38 -15.31
C SER A 225 -9.12 -13.16 -14.05
N ALA A 226 -9.50 -14.44 -14.17
CA ALA A 226 -9.79 -15.29 -13.02
C ALA A 226 -8.54 -15.57 -12.16
N VAL A 227 -7.40 -15.84 -12.80
CA VAL A 227 -6.10 -15.98 -12.13
C VAL A 227 -5.72 -14.67 -11.43
N LEU A 228 -5.90 -13.53 -12.09
CA LEU A 228 -5.62 -12.22 -11.48
C LEU A 228 -6.50 -11.93 -10.26
N CYS A 229 -7.79 -12.25 -10.33
CA CYS A 229 -8.71 -12.15 -9.19
C CYS A 229 -8.27 -13.08 -8.04
N ALA A 230 -7.97 -14.35 -8.33
CA ALA A 230 -7.50 -15.29 -7.34
C ALA A 230 -6.20 -14.81 -6.66
N ALA A 231 -5.25 -14.29 -7.43
CA ALA A 231 -4.00 -13.73 -6.92
C ALA A 231 -4.25 -12.52 -5.99
N LYS A 232 -5.08 -11.56 -6.43
CA LYS A 232 -5.39 -10.35 -5.65
C LYS A 232 -6.15 -10.64 -4.36
N SER A 233 -6.95 -11.69 -4.35
CA SER A 233 -7.67 -12.16 -3.17
C SER A 233 -6.82 -13.08 -2.28
N GLY A 234 -5.55 -13.31 -2.63
CA GLY A 234 -4.65 -14.18 -1.90
C GLY A 234 -5.05 -15.66 -1.94
N LEU A 235 -5.83 -16.11 -2.93
CA LEU A 235 -6.37 -17.47 -3.05
C LEU A 235 -5.46 -18.44 -3.84
N LEU A 236 -4.23 -18.02 -4.16
CA LEU A 236 -3.22 -18.84 -4.83
C LEU A 236 -2.13 -19.22 -3.81
N PHE A 237 -2.24 -20.39 -3.21
CA PHE A 237 -1.22 -20.98 -2.34
C PHE A 237 -1.25 -22.52 -2.44
#